data_AF-A0A7X5TJ74-F1
#
_entry.id   AF-A0A7X5TJ74-F1
#
_cell.length_a   1.000
_cell.length_b   1.000
_cell.length_c   1.000
_cell.angle_alpha   90.00
_cell.angle_beta   90.00
_cell.angle_gamma   90.00
#
_symmetry.space_group_name_H-M   'P 1'
#
loop_
_entity.id
_entity.type
_entity.pdbx_description
1 polymer ?
#
loop_
_entity_poly.entity_id
_entity_poly.type
_entity_poly.pdbx_seq_one_letter_code
_entity_poly.pdbx_strand_id
1 'polypeptide(L)'
;MSELVVFKANELAISRYDLTEHETKLILCCVALLNPTVKNPTRKERTISFTYNQYAQMMGMSRENAYGVLAKATRNLMTRTVEVRDPLIKGFEIFQWTNYAKFSSEKLELIFSEEILPYLFQLKKFIKYNLEHVKAFENKYSMRIYEWLLKELTQKKTHKANIEISLDEFKFMLMIEKNYPEFKRLNQWVLKPIAKDLNTYSNMKLAIEKRGRPTNTLIFQVELDKQIDLVTELAKDQIPTPEKTTKSVKLSPDHHLYEGLKITLHDALTAKIQLTSFEAKFLSDMQSKYDLNGSFSWLTQKQRITLEKILAKYGRI
;
A
#
# COMPACT_ATOMS: atom_id res chain seq x y z
N MET A 1 -11.02 3.98 -15.94
CA MET A 1 -11.27 3.50 -14.57
C MET A 1 -10.37 4.29 -13.62
N SER A 2 -10.70 4.33 -12.34
CA SER A 2 -9.75 4.80 -11.31
C SER A 2 -8.51 3.91 -11.28
N GLU A 3 -7.39 4.46 -10.83
CA GLU A 3 -6.13 3.74 -10.68
C GLU A 3 -6.26 2.61 -9.65
N LEU A 4 -5.82 1.40 -10.00
CA LEU A 4 -5.91 0.23 -9.12
C LEU A 4 -4.65 0.14 -8.26
N VAL A 5 -4.74 0.70 -7.07
CA VAL A 5 -3.61 0.81 -6.14
C VAL A 5 -3.69 -0.28 -5.07
N VAL A 6 -2.63 -1.07 -4.96
CA VAL A 6 -2.50 -2.09 -3.91
C VAL A 6 -1.85 -1.48 -2.66
N PHE A 7 -2.42 -1.77 -1.49
CA PHE A 7 -1.85 -1.45 -0.17
C PHE A 7 -1.66 -2.74 0.62
N LYS A 8 -0.46 -2.98 1.18
CA LYS A 8 -0.14 -4.24 1.86
C LYS A 8 0.87 -4.04 2.99
N ALA A 9 0.65 -4.65 4.15
CA ALA A 9 1.61 -4.61 5.25
C ALA A 9 2.99 -5.15 4.82
N ASN A 10 4.05 -4.56 5.35
CA ASN A 10 5.42 -5.03 5.10
C ASN A 10 5.63 -6.49 5.53
N GLU A 11 4.95 -6.89 6.60
CA GLU A 11 4.94 -8.22 7.19
C GLU A 11 4.29 -9.24 6.22
N LEU A 12 3.20 -8.86 5.54
CA LEU A 12 2.53 -9.70 4.54
C LEU A 12 3.24 -9.69 3.18
N ALA A 13 4.00 -8.64 2.85
CA ALA A 13 4.88 -8.61 1.68
C ALA A 13 6.00 -9.67 1.78
N ILE A 14 6.56 -9.88 2.98
CA ILE A 14 7.63 -10.87 3.21
C ILE A 14 7.13 -12.26 3.66
N SER A 15 5.88 -12.35 4.13
CA SER A 15 5.23 -13.59 4.60
C SER A 15 5.36 -14.77 3.63
N ARG A 16 5.37 -16.00 4.16
CA ARG A 16 5.59 -17.23 3.37
C ARG A 16 4.27 -17.77 2.84
N TYR A 17 4.22 -17.92 1.52
CA TYR A 17 3.10 -18.50 0.79
C TYR A 17 3.58 -19.10 -0.54
N ASP A 18 2.88 -20.14 -0.99
CA ASP A 18 2.98 -20.67 -2.35
C ASP A 18 1.68 -20.39 -3.10
N LEU A 19 1.73 -19.45 -4.04
CA LEU A 19 0.63 -19.05 -4.91
C LEU A 19 1.08 -19.16 -6.36
N THR A 20 0.19 -19.58 -7.26
CA THR A 20 0.40 -19.40 -8.70
C THR A 20 0.23 -17.95 -9.12
N GLU A 21 0.73 -17.61 -10.30
CA GLU A 21 0.58 -16.28 -10.93
C GLU A 21 -0.88 -15.78 -10.90
N HIS A 22 -1.85 -16.61 -11.29
CA HIS A 22 -3.26 -16.22 -11.28
C HIS A 22 -3.89 -16.13 -9.88
N GLU A 23 -3.46 -16.94 -8.91
CA GLU A 23 -3.88 -16.80 -7.50
C GLU A 23 -3.39 -15.46 -6.93
N THR A 24 -2.13 -15.11 -7.19
CA THR A 24 -1.54 -13.82 -6.82
C THR A 24 -2.30 -12.67 -7.48
N LYS A 25 -2.51 -12.70 -8.81
CA LYS A 25 -3.25 -11.66 -9.55
C LYS A 25 -4.68 -11.48 -9.03
N LEU A 26 -5.37 -12.57 -8.68
CA LEU A 26 -6.68 -12.51 -8.02
C LEU A 26 -6.62 -11.76 -6.68
N ILE A 27 -5.67 -12.12 -5.79
CA ILE A 27 -5.49 -11.40 -4.51
C ILE A 27 -5.23 -9.92 -4.74
N LEU A 28 -4.31 -9.57 -5.65
CA LEU A 28 -3.94 -8.17 -5.91
C LEU A 28 -5.12 -7.34 -6.42
N CYS A 29 -5.93 -7.90 -7.34
CA CYS A 29 -7.18 -7.25 -7.76
C CYS A 29 -8.15 -7.08 -6.59
N CYS A 30 -8.31 -8.08 -5.73
CA CYS A 30 -9.16 -7.95 -4.55
C CYS A 30 -8.64 -6.87 -3.59
N VAL A 31 -7.34 -6.81 -3.33
CA VAL A 31 -6.74 -5.80 -2.44
C VAL A 31 -6.86 -4.39 -3.02
N ALA A 32 -6.68 -4.22 -4.34
CA ALA A 32 -6.86 -2.93 -5.02
C ALA A 32 -8.32 -2.42 -5.05
N LEU A 33 -9.28 -3.27 -4.70
CA LEU A 33 -10.70 -2.92 -4.57
C LEU A 33 -11.14 -2.72 -3.12
N LEU A 34 -10.26 -2.93 -2.12
CA LEU A 34 -10.53 -2.62 -0.72
C LEU A 34 -10.43 -1.11 -0.46
N ASN A 35 -11.12 -0.65 0.59
CA ASN A 35 -10.82 0.63 1.20
C ASN A 35 -9.97 0.41 2.47
N PRO A 36 -8.62 0.57 2.40
CA PRO A 36 -7.72 0.27 3.52
C PRO A 36 -7.86 1.25 4.71
N THR A 37 -8.58 2.36 4.54
CA THR A 37 -8.79 3.38 5.59
C THR A 37 -9.88 3.03 6.60
N VAL A 38 -10.70 2.02 6.30
CA VAL A 38 -11.80 1.58 7.18
C VAL A 38 -11.25 1.15 8.54
N LYS A 39 -11.82 1.69 9.62
CA LYS A 39 -11.55 1.25 10.99
C LYS A 39 -12.47 0.08 11.33
N ASN A 40 -11.93 -0.97 11.94
CA ASN A 40 -12.66 -2.18 12.33
C ASN A 40 -13.54 -2.76 11.20
N PRO A 41 -12.96 -3.13 10.05
CA PRO A 41 -13.71 -3.61 8.88
C PRO A 41 -14.56 -4.84 9.22
N THR A 42 -15.84 -4.80 8.87
CA THR A 42 -16.75 -5.94 9.09
C THR A 42 -16.61 -6.95 7.96
N ARG A 43 -17.41 -8.04 8.02
CA ARG A 43 -17.55 -8.97 6.88
C ARG A 43 -17.87 -8.23 5.57
N LYS A 44 -18.62 -7.13 5.59
CA LYS A 44 -18.98 -6.36 4.40
C LYS A 44 -17.76 -5.69 3.77
N GLU A 45 -16.95 -4.98 4.53
CA GLU A 45 -15.81 -4.21 4.01
C GLU A 45 -14.64 -5.11 3.56
N ARG A 46 -14.59 -6.36 4.03
CA ARG A 46 -13.65 -7.39 3.54
C ARG A 46 -14.25 -8.32 2.46
N THR A 47 -15.48 -8.08 2.02
CA THR A 47 -16.12 -8.76 0.89
C THR A 47 -15.88 -7.96 -0.39
N ILE A 48 -15.15 -8.55 -1.34
CA ILE A 48 -14.94 -8.00 -2.68
C ILE A 48 -15.89 -8.68 -3.67
N SER A 49 -16.44 -7.93 -4.60
CA SER A 49 -17.20 -8.49 -5.72
C SER A 49 -16.98 -7.70 -7.01
N PHE A 50 -16.75 -8.42 -8.11
CA PHE A 50 -16.57 -7.87 -9.45
C PHE A 50 -17.06 -8.85 -10.51
N THR A 51 -17.49 -8.32 -11.65
CA THR A 51 -17.93 -9.12 -12.80
C THR A 51 -16.75 -9.74 -13.54
N TYR A 52 -17.01 -10.82 -14.28
CA TYR A 52 -15.99 -11.43 -15.14
C TYR A 52 -15.46 -10.45 -16.21
N ASN A 53 -16.31 -9.52 -16.66
CA ASN A 53 -15.91 -8.45 -17.58
C ASN A 53 -15.00 -7.41 -16.91
N GLN A 54 -15.26 -7.03 -15.65
CA GLN A 54 -14.36 -6.16 -14.90
C GLN A 54 -12.98 -6.82 -14.72
N TYR A 55 -12.93 -8.10 -14.34
CA TYR A 55 -11.65 -8.82 -14.22
C TYR A 55 -10.90 -8.91 -15.55
N ALA A 56 -11.60 -9.21 -16.64
CA ALA A 56 -11.05 -9.21 -18.00
C ALA A 56 -10.39 -7.86 -18.36
N GLN A 57 -11.08 -6.75 -18.08
CA GLN A 57 -10.58 -5.39 -18.31
C GLN A 57 -9.37 -5.05 -17.42
N MET A 58 -9.41 -5.38 -16.13
CA MET A 58 -8.30 -5.14 -15.21
C MET A 58 -7.03 -5.89 -15.65
N MET A 59 -7.17 -7.17 -16.02
CA MET A 59 -6.03 -8.03 -16.40
C MET A 59 -5.62 -7.96 -17.87
N GLY A 60 -6.35 -7.24 -18.72
CA GLY A 60 -6.07 -7.17 -20.17
C GLY A 60 -6.28 -8.51 -20.90
N MET A 61 -7.28 -9.29 -20.50
CA MET A 61 -7.62 -10.59 -21.11
C MET A 61 -9.06 -10.60 -21.66
N SER A 62 -9.42 -11.64 -22.41
CA SER A 62 -10.79 -11.81 -22.93
C SER A 62 -11.78 -12.25 -21.84
N ARG A 63 -13.06 -11.90 -21.99
CA ARG A 63 -14.12 -12.23 -21.02
C ARG A 63 -14.35 -13.74 -20.94
N GLU A 64 -14.19 -14.43 -22.06
CA GLU A 64 -14.37 -15.88 -22.22
C GLU A 64 -13.35 -16.66 -21.37
N ASN A 65 -12.11 -16.16 -21.32
CA ASN A 65 -11.04 -16.75 -20.51
C ASN A 65 -11.16 -16.37 -19.02
N ALA A 66 -11.67 -15.18 -18.70
CA ALA A 66 -11.73 -14.64 -17.35
C ALA A 66 -12.46 -15.58 -16.37
N TYR A 67 -13.61 -16.16 -16.75
CA TYR A 67 -14.34 -17.09 -15.87
C TYR A 67 -13.52 -18.34 -15.53
N GLY A 68 -12.93 -19.00 -16.54
CA GLY A 68 -12.15 -20.23 -16.34
C GLY A 68 -10.91 -20.00 -15.48
N VAL A 69 -10.19 -18.90 -15.73
CA VAL A 69 -9.01 -18.47 -14.96
C VAL A 69 -9.41 -18.17 -13.51
N LEU A 70 -10.45 -17.36 -13.28
CA LEU A 70 -10.95 -17.05 -11.94
C LEU A 70 -11.41 -18.29 -11.20
N ALA A 71 -12.25 -19.13 -11.81
CA ALA A 71 -12.79 -20.32 -11.18
C ALA A 71 -11.69 -21.33 -10.79
N LYS A 72 -10.58 -21.38 -11.52
CA LYS A 72 -9.40 -22.18 -11.14
C LYS A 72 -8.59 -21.49 -10.04
N ALA A 73 -8.28 -20.21 -10.19
CA ALA A 73 -7.51 -19.44 -9.23
C ALA A 73 -8.19 -19.39 -7.85
N THR A 74 -9.50 -19.10 -7.79
CA THR A 74 -10.26 -19.07 -6.53
C THR A 74 -10.34 -20.43 -5.86
N ARG A 75 -10.57 -21.53 -6.60
CA ARG A 75 -10.60 -22.88 -6.01
C ARG A 75 -9.26 -23.26 -5.37
N ASN A 76 -8.15 -22.93 -6.04
CA ASN A 76 -6.83 -23.15 -5.47
C ASN A 76 -6.62 -22.22 -4.26
N LEU A 77 -6.92 -20.93 -4.39
CA LEU A 77 -6.72 -19.92 -3.33
C LEU A 77 -7.43 -20.28 -2.01
N MET A 78 -8.63 -20.87 -2.09
CA MET A 78 -9.39 -21.36 -0.92
C MET A 78 -8.65 -22.47 -0.13
N THR A 79 -7.66 -23.14 -0.72
CA THR A 79 -6.81 -24.12 -0.02
C THR A 79 -5.44 -23.56 0.38
N ARG A 80 -5.15 -22.30 0.07
CA ARG A 80 -3.87 -21.66 0.37
C ARG A 80 -3.86 -20.99 1.73
N THR A 81 -2.76 -21.18 2.43
CA THR A 81 -2.43 -20.43 3.64
C THR A 81 -1.33 -19.40 3.37
N VAL A 82 -1.16 -18.51 4.32
CA VAL A 82 -0.01 -17.64 4.47
C VAL A 82 0.55 -17.80 5.88
N GLU A 83 1.87 -17.89 5.99
CA GLU A 83 2.61 -17.95 7.24
C GLU A 83 3.29 -16.58 7.47
N VAL A 84 2.81 -15.83 8.46
CA VAL A 84 3.40 -14.56 8.87
C VAL A 84 4.22 -14.80 10.14
N ARG A 85 5.47 -14.32 10.15
CA ARG A 85 6.29 -14.33 11.37
C ARG A 85 5.94 -13.14 12.25
N ASP A 86 5.64 -13.39 13.50
CA ASP A 86 5.53 -12.33 14.50
C ASP A 86 6.96 -11.91 14.94
N PRO A 87 7.32 -10.62 14.87
CA PRO A 87 8.58 -10.12 15.43
C PRO A 87 8.55 -9.92 16.95
N LEU A 88 7.38 -9.89 17.59
CA LEU A 88 7.18 -9.67 19.02
C LEU A 88 7.11 -10.99 19.82
N ILE A 89 6.55 -12.04 19.22
CA ILE A 89 6.50 -13.40 19.78
C ILE A 89 7.46 -14.30 18.98
N LYS A 90 8.21 -15.19 19.65
CA LYS A 90 9.06 -16.20 18.97
C LYS A 90 8.21 -17.29 18.31
N GLY A 91 7.52 -16.96 17.21
CA GLY A 91 6.58 -17.85 16.53
C GLY A 91 6.17 -17.37 15.14
N PHE A 92 5.13 -17.99 14.61
CA PHE A 92 4.49 -17.65 13.35
C PHE A 92 2.98 -17.92 13.44
N GLU A 93 2.20 -17.13 12.72
CA GLU A 93 0.77 -17.36 12.50
C GLU A 93 0.57 -18.03 11.14
N ILE A 94 -0.36 -18.99 11.04
CA ILE A 94 -0.81 -19.55 9.76
C ILE A 94 -2.31 -19.37 9.63
N PHE A 95 -2.74 -18.70 8.57
CA PHE A 95 -4.17 -18.49 8.26
C PHE A 95 -4.43 -18.59 6.76
N GLN A 96 -5.70 -18.79 6.38
CA GLN A 96 -6.13 -18.80 4.98
C GLN A 96 -6.22 -17.38 4.42
N TRP A 97 -5.96 -17.21 3.12
CA TRP A 97 -6.19 -15.91 2.46
C TRP A 97 -7.67 -15.51 2.44
N THR A 98 -8.54 -16.46 2.13
CA THR A 98 -9.97 -16.25 1.90
C THR A 98 -10.77 -17.40 2.48
N ASN A 99 -11.85 -17.11 3.21
CA ASN A 99 -12.68 -18.13 3.86
C ASN A 99 -14.06 -18.33 3.21
N TYR A 100 -14.41 -17.52 2.20
CA TYR A 100 -15.63 -17.70 1.41
C TYR A 100 -15.46 -17.18 -0.02
N ALA A 101 -16.01 -17.92 -0.98
CA ALA A 101 -16.16 -17.48 -2.36
C ALA A 101 -17.49 -17.97 -2.95
N LYS A 102 -18.12 -17.14 -3.77
CA LYS A 102 -19.37 -17.42 -4.48
C LYS A 102 -19.29 -16.92 -5.92
N PHE A 103 -19.57 -17.82 -6.86
CA PHE A 103 -19.73 -17.50 -8.28
C PHE A 103 -21.22 -17.40 -8.61
N SER A 104 -21.58 -16.43 -9.46
CA SER A 104 -22.90 -16.37 -10.12
C SER A 104 -22.74 -16.50 -11.65
N SER A 105 -23.80 -16.25 -12.42
CA SER A 105 -23.71 -16.15 -13.88
C SER A 105 -22.78 -15.04 -14.37
N GLU A 106 -22.55 -13.98 -13.58
CA GLU A 106 -21.85 -12.76 -14.05
C GLU A 106 -20.67 -12.30 -13.18
N LYS A 107 -20.63 -12.70 -11.90
CA LYS A 107 -19.66 -12.14 -10.93
C LYS A 107 -19.09 -13.17 -9.96
N LEU A 108 -17.88 -12.86 -9.51
CA LEU A 108 -17.28 -13.43 -8.30
C LEU A 108 -17.62 -12.53 -7.10
N GLU A 109 -17.83 -13.16 -5.95
CA GLU A 109 -17.86 -12.56 -4.63
C GLU A 109 -16.91 -13.37 -3.73
N LEU A 110 -15.98 -12.69 -3.03
CA LEU A 110 -14.87 -13.29 -2.31
C LEU A 110 -14.66 -12.55 -1.00
N ILE A 111 -14.47 -13.28 0.08
CA ILE A 111 -14.31 -12.71 1.43
C ILE A 111 -12.94 -13.09 1.97
N PHE A 112 -12.15 -12.07 2.28
CA PHE A 112 -10.90 -12.24 3.02
C PHE A 112 -11.17 -12.79 4.43
N SER A 113 -10.23 -13.58 4.95
CA SER A 113 -10.30 -14.12 6.31
C SER A 113 -10.23 -13.00 7.37
N GLU A 114 -10.42 -13.30 8.65
CA GLU A 114 -10.41 -12.26 9.69
C GLU A 114 -8.96 -11.89 10.08
N GLU A 115 -8.09 -12.89 10.05
CA GLU A 115 -6.69 -12.88 10.43
C GLU A 115 -5.84 -12.05 9.45
N ILE A 116 -6.27 -11.87 8.21
CA ILE A 116 -5.56 -11.04 7.22
C ILE A 116 -5.86 -9.54 7.37
N LEU A 117 -6.87 -9.15 8.15
CA LEU A 117 -7.31 -7.75 8.28
C LEU A 117 -6.22 -6.79 8.81
N PRO A 118 -5.41 -7.12 9.84
CA PRO A 118 -4.30 -6.27 10.30
C PRO A 118 -3.24 -6.00 9.22
N TYR A 119 -3.22 -6.82 8.17
CA TYR A 119 -2.24 -6.79 7.10
C TYR A 119 -2.74 -6.09 5.82
N LEU A 120 -4.02 -5.73 5.75
CA LEU A 120 -4.66 -5.02 4.63
C LEU A 120 -5.32 -3.69 5.01
N PHE A 121 -5.65 -3.46 6.28
CA PHE A 121 -6.35 -2.26 6.76
C PHE A 121 -5.55 -1.51 7.84
N GLN A 122 -5.73 -0.19 7.90
CA GLN A 122 -5.13 0.70 8.93
C GLN A 122 -3.60 0.58 9.07
N LEU A 123 -2.92 0.37 7.94
CA LEU A 123 -1.51 -0.01 7.91
C LEU A 123 -0.58 1.13 8.36
N LYS A 124 0.29 0.84 9.34
CA LYS A 124 1.33 1.78 9.81
C LYS A 124 2.63 1.69 8.99
N LYS A 125 2.93 0.50 8.48
CA LYS A 125 4.13 0.18 7.70
C LYS A 125 3.71 -0.70 6.52
N PHE A 126 3.71 -0.14 5.33
CA PHE A 126 3.18 -0.79 4.15
C PHE A 126 3.98 -0.48 2.89
N ILE A 127 3.76 -1.30 1.88
CA ILE A 127 4.08 -1.00 0.50
C ILE A 127 2.81 -0.53 -0.23
N LYS A 128 2.99 0.40 -1.18
CA LYS A 128 1.96 0.93 -2.07
C LYS A 128 2.50 0.89 -3.50
N TYR A 129 1.71 0.41 -4.45
CA TYR A 129 2.04 0.42 -5.88
C TYR A 129 0.78 0.30 -6.74
N ASN A 130 0.83 0.84 -7.96
CA ASN A 130 -0.18 0.57 -8.99
C ASN A 130 -0.08 -0.88 -9.52
N LEU A 131 -1.22 -1.57 -9.59
CA LEU A 131 -1.39 -2.92 -10.13
C LEU A 131 -0.90 -3.07 -11.59
N GLU A 132 -0.96 -1.99 -12.38
CA GLU A 132 -0.47 -1.96 -13.76
C GLU A 132 1.00 -2.37 -13.89
N HIS A 133 1.85 -2.06 -12.89
CA HIS A 133 3.28 -2.41 -12.90
C HIS A 133 3.58 -3.90 -12.69
N VAL A 134 2.57 -4.70 -12.32
CA VAL A 134 2.78 -6.10 -11.90
C VAL A 134 1.79 -7.10 -12.52
N LYS A 135 0.65 -6.63 -13.05
CA LYS A 135 -0.38 -7.51 -13.64
C LYS A 135 0.08 -8.33 -14.84
N ALA A 136 1.19 -7.94 -15.48
CA ALA A 136 1.78 -8.65 -16.62
C ALA A 136 2.89 -9.65 -16.24
N PHE A 137 3.27 -9.79 -14.97
CA PHE A 137 4.24 -10.81 -14.53
C PHE A 137 3.76 -12.23 -14.87
N GLU A 138 4.68 -13.08 -15.35
CA GLU A 138 4.43 -14.47 -15.77
C GLU A 138 4.95 -15.46 -14.72
N ASN A 139 6.05 -15.13 -14.04
CA ASN A 139 6.66 -15.99 -13.04
C ASN A 139 6.04 -15.72 -11.65
N LYS A 140 5.56 -16.78 -11.01
CA LYS A 140 4.87 -16.71 -9.70
C LYS A 140 5.70 -16.08 -8.57
N TYR A 141 7.03 -16.07 -8.68
CA TYR A 141 7.92 -15.48 -7.68
C TYR A 141 8.20 -13.98 -7.93
N SER A 142 8.02 -13.49 -9.16
CA SER A 142 8.33 -12.10 -9.55
C SER A 142 7.61 -11.09 -8.66
N MET A 143 6.31 -11.33 -8.41
CA MET A 143 5.51 -10.45 -7.57
C MET A 143 6.08 -10.29 -6.17
N ARG A 144 6.48 -11.41 -5.56
CA ARG A 144 6.98 -11.42 -4.19
C ARG A 144 8.36 -10.78 -4.06
N ILE A 145 9.20 -10.90 -5.10
CA ILE A 145 10.47 -10.17 -5.17
C ILE A 145 10.23 -8.68 -5.39
N TYR A 146 9.30 -8.27 -6.24
CA TYR A 146 8.91 -6.87 -6.40
C TYR A 146 8.45 -6.25 -5.06
N GLU A 147 7.53 -6.90 -4.36
CA GLU A 147 7.04 -6.43 -3.04
C GLU A 147 8.15 -6.35 -1.99
N TRP A 148 9.05 -7.34 -1.94
CA TRP A 148 10.20 -7.34 -1.04
C TRP A 148 11.20 -6.22 -1.35
N LEU A 149 11.59 -6.04 -2.61
CA LEU A 149 12.49 -4.97 -3.03
C LEU A 149 11.86 -3.59 -2.78
N LEU A 150 10.55 -3.44 -3.02
CA LEU A 150 9.80 -2.21 -2.75
C LEU A 150 9.80 -1.85 -1.26
N LYS A 151 9.59 -2.84 -0.37
CA LYS A 151 9.74 -2.68 1.08
C LYS A 151 11.16 -2.22 1.43
N GLU A 152 12.19 -2.88 0.92
CA GLU A 152 13.59 -2.56 1.24
C GLU A 152 13.97 -1.14 0.81
N LEU A 153 13.60 -0.73 -0.41
CA LEU A 153 13.80 0.64 -0.92
C LEU A 153 13.06 1.67 -0.06
N THR A 154 11.79 1.41 0.26
CA THR A 154 10.96 2.28 1.11
C THR A 154 11.56 2.44 2.51
N GLN A 155 12.01 1.35 3.12
CA GLN A 155 12.64 1.36 4.46
C GLN A 155 13.99 2.08 4.46
N LYS A 156 14.80 1.91 3.40
CA LYS A 156 16.07 2.63 3.20
C LYS A 156 15.88 4.09 2.72
N LYS A 157 14.64 4.51 2.43
CA LYS A 157 14.28 5.85 1.89
C LYS A 157 15.09 6.22 0.63
N THR A 158 15.31 5.23 -0.24
CA THR A 158 16.05 5.40 -1.50
C THR A 158 15.28 4.79 -2.66
N HIS A 159 15.50 5.32 -3.86
CA HIS A 159 15.03 4.73 -5.12
C HIS A 159 16.02 3.71 -5.69
N LYS A 160 17.27 3.68 -5.20
CA LYS A 160 18.32 2.78 -5.71
C LYS A 160 19.11 2.16 -4.56
N ALA A 161 19.30 0.84 -4.59
CA ALA A 161 20.05 0.11 -3.57
C ALA A 161 20.62 -1.20 -4.10
N ASN A 162 21.72 -1.62 -3.48
CA ASN A 162 22.11 -3.03 -3.46
C ASN A 162 21.48 -3.66 -2.21
N ILE A 163 20.76 -4.76 -2.40
CA ILE A 163 20.10 -5.52 -1.34
C ILE A 163 20.69 -6.93 -1.34
N GLU A 164 21.31 -7.31 -0.24
CA GLU A 164 21.93 -8.63 -0.08
C GLU A 164 20.98 -9.55 0.70
N ILE A 165 20.95 -10.82 0.30
CA ILE A 165 20.21 -11.89 0.98
C ILE A 165 21.00 -13.19 0.86
N SER A 166 21.05 -14.02 1.91
CA SER A 166 21.66 -15.33 1.78
C SER A 166 20.84 -16.23 0.85
N LEU A 167 21.50 -17.21 0.23
CA LEU A 167 20.83 -18.14 -0.67
C LEU A 167 19.75 -18.95 0.04
N ASP A 168 20.00 -19.29 1.32
CA ASP A 168 19.07 -20.04 2.15
C ASP A 168 17.86 -19.20 2.57
N GLU A 169 18.05 -17.94 2.99
CA GLU A 169 16.93 -17.01 3.26
C GLU A 169 16.10 -16.72 2.01
N PHE A 170 16.74 -16.57 0.84
CA PHE A 170 16.03 -16.36 -0.43
C PHE A 170 15.16 -17.58 -0.78
N LYS A 171 15.70 -18.80 -0.65
CA LYS A 171 14.94 -20.02 -0.87
C LYS A 171 13.85 -20.24 0.18
N PHE A 172 14.12 -19.93 1.44
CA PHE A 172 13.19 -20.04 2.57
C PHE A 172 12.02 -19.07 2.44
N MET A 173 12.31 -17.83 2.00
CA MET A 173 11.29 -16.87 1.61
C MET A 173 10.41 -17.52 0.55
N LEU A 174 10.94 -17.87 -0.63
CA LEU A 174 10.17 -18.38 -1.76
C LEU A 174 9.60 -19.81 -1.60
N MET A 175 9.77 -20.48 -0.45
CA MET A 175 9.33 -21.85 -0.16
C MET A 175 9.88 -22.89 -1.17
N ILE A 176 11.16 -22.76 -1.50
CA ILE A 176 11.91 -23.59 -2.46
C ILE A 176 13.22 -24.14 -1.86
N GLU A 177 13.28 -24.30 -0.55
CA GLU A 177 14.46 -24.75 0.22
C GLU A 177 15.02 -26.06 -0.32
N LYS A 178 14.15 -27.03 -0.58
CA LYS A 178 14.48 -28.37 -1.10
C LYS A 178 14.62 -28.41 -2.64
N ASN A 179 14.31 -27.30 -3.32
CA ASN A 179 14.29 -27.25 -4.78
C ASN A 179 15.59 -26.61 -5.31
N TYR A 180 15.89 -26.85 -6.59
CA TYR A 180 17.05 -26.27 -7.29
C TYR A 180 18.36 -26.40 -6.49
N PRO A 181 18.83 -27.64 -6.19
CA PRO A 181 20.07 -27.84 -5.41
C PRO A 181 21.28 -27.21 -6.11
N GLU A 182 21.36 -27.33 -7.43
CA GLU A 182 22.34 -26.62 -8.25
C GLU A 182 21.94 -25.16 -8.47
N PHE A 183 22.85 -24.22 -8.15
CA PHE A 183 22.68 -22.79 -8.45
C PHE A 183 22.34 -22.52 -9.91
N LYS A 184 22.91 -23.30 -10.86
CA LYS A 184 22.62 -23.19 -12.30
C LYS A 184 21.11 -23.30 -12.58
N ARG A 185 20.42 -24.24 -11.93
CA ARG A 185 18.97 -24.43 -12.10
C ARG A 185 18.19 -23.30 -11.44
N LEU A 186 18.58 -22.85 -10.24
CA LEU A 186 17.93 -21.71 -9.57
C LEU A 186 18.04 -20.44 -10.43
N ASN A 187 19.23 -20.19 -11.00
CA ASN A 187 19.46 -19.06 -11.88
C ASN A 187 18.61 -19.13 -13.16
N GLN A 188 18.51 -20.32 -13.78
CA GLN A 188 17.74 -20.51 -15.01
C GLN A 188 16.22 -20.39 -14.80
N TRP A 189 15.68 -20.97 -13.73
CA TRP A 189 14.23 -21.17 -13.56
C TRP A 189 13.57 -20.20 -12.57
N VAL A 190 14.37 -19.47 -11.78
CA VAL A 190 13.87 -18.52 -10.77
C VAL A 190 14.47 -17.13 -11.02
N LEU A 191 15.79 -16.96 -10.91
CA LEU A 191 16.41 -15.61 -10.94
C LEU A 191 16.26 -14.92 -12.29
N LYS A 192 16.55 -15.61 -13.41
CA LYS A 192 16.39 -15.03 -14.76
C LYS A 192 14.94 -14.67 -15.10
N PRO A 193 13.93 -15.54 -14.85
CA PRO A 193 12.52 -15.15 -15.02
C PRO A 193 12.10 -13.94 -14.18
N ILE A 194 12.49 -13.88 -12.90
CA ILE A 194 12.21 -12.73 -12.03
C ILE A 194 12.82 -11.44 -12.60
N ALA A 195 14.09 -11.50 -13.01
CA ALA A 195 14.76 -10.35 -13.63
C ALA A 195 14.11 -9.96 -14.97
N LYS A 196 13.67 -10.91 -15.80
CA LYS A 196 12.91 -10.63 -17.03
C LYS A 196 11.64 -9.86 -16.69
N ASP A 197 10.78 -10.42 -15.84
CA ASP A 197 9.47 -9.85 -15.51
C ASP A 197 9.57 -8.42 -14.97
N LEU A 198 10.43 -8.19 -13.96
CA LEU A 198 10.56 -6.86 -13.37
C LEU A 198 11.07 -5.84 -14.39
N ASN A 199 12.14 -6.15 -15.13
CA ASN A 199 12.71 -5.21 -16.10
C ASN A 199 11.79 -4.91 -17.30
N THR A 200 10.92 -5.86 -17.68
CA THR A 200 10.00 -5.74 -18.83
C THR A 200 8.68 -5.05 -18.47
N TYR A 201 8.08 -5.38 -17.32
CA TYR A 201 6.69 -4.99 -17.02
C TYR A 201 6.52 -3.96 -15.90
N SER A 202 7.54 -3.78 -15.04
CA SER A 202 7.42 -2.92 -13.85
C SER A 202 8.17 -1.59 -13.97
N ASN A 203 7.89 -0.68 -13.04
CA ASN A 203 8.63 0.55 -12.79
C ASN A 203 9.98 0.32 -12.06
N MET A 204 10.50 -0.91 -12.04
CA MET A 204 11.82 -1.24 -11.49
C MET A 204 12.76 -1.80 -12.55
N LYS A 205 14.04 -1.45 -12.42
CA LYS A 205 15.17 -2.14 -13.04
C LYS A 205 15.89 -3.00 -12.00
N LEU A 206 16.25 -4.21 -12.40
CA LEU A 206 16.87 -5.21 -11.52
C LEU A 206 18.00 -5.96 -12.24
N ALA A 207 19.20 -5.92 -11.64
CA ALA A 207 20.27 -6.87 -11.91
C ALA A 207 20.49 -7.77 -10.67
N ILE A 208 20.79 -9.05 -10.90
CA ILE A 208 21.04 -10.03 -9.83
C ILE A 208 22.45 -10.56 -9.96
N GLU A 209 23.31 -10.17 -9.03
CA GLU A 209 24.67 -10.68 -8.87
C GLU A 209 24.74 -11.75 -7.78
N LYS A 210 25.90 -12.43 -7.70
CA LYS A 210 26.14 -13.50 -6.75
C LYS A 210 27.53 -13.42 -6.12
N ARG A 211 27.63 -13.69 -4.83
CA ARG A 211 28.90 -13.73 -4.07
C ARG A 211 29.18 -15.14 -3.55
N GLY A 212 30.45 -15.44 -3.27
CA GLY A 212 30.91 -16.73 -2.75
C GLY A 212 31.22 -17.79 -3.82
N ARG A 213 32.11 -18.72 -3.47
CA ARG A 213 32.43 -19.96 -4.18
C ARG A 213 32.56 -21.11 -3.15
N PRO A 214 31.56 -22.00 -3.00
CA PRO A 214 30.26 -21.99 -3.66
C PRO A 214 29.44 -20.74 -3.33
N THR A 215 28.47 -20.41 -4.18
CA THR A 215 27.67 -19.19 -4.03
C THR A 215 26.73 -19.30 -2.84
N ASN A 216 26.81 -18.32 -1.93
CA ASN A 216 26.08 -18.27 -0.67
C ASN A 216 25.23 -17.00 -0.49
N THR A 217 25.46 -15.95 -1.29
CA THR A 217 24.75 -14.66 -1.20
C THR A 217 24.32 -14.19 -2.59
N LEU A 218 23.09 -13.68 -2.68
CA LEU A 218 22.56 -12.95 -3.83
C LEU A 218 22.61 -11.46 -3.55
N ILE A 219 22.90 -10.66 -4.57
CA ILE A 219 22.91 -9.20 -4.52
C ILE A 219 21.92 -8.70 -5.56
N PHE A 220 20.81 -8.12 -5.10
CA PHE A 220 19.81 -7.49 -5.94
C PHE A 220 20.18 -6.01 -6.08
N GLN A 221 20.72 -5.65 -7.25
CA GLN A 221 20.95 -4.26 -7.62
C GLN A 221 19.65 -3.72 -8.22
N VAL A 222 18.89 -2.96 -7.44
CA VAL A 222 17.56 -2.48 -7.83
C VAL A 222 17.54 -0.95 -7.94
N GLU A 223 16.84 -0.46 -8.95
CA GLU A 223 16.52 0.95 -9.15
C GLU A 223 15.03 1.07 -9.51
N LEU A 224 14.29 1.86 -8.73
CA LEU A 224 12.90 2.21 -8.97
C LEU A 224 12.85 3.54 -9.74
N ASP A 225 12.02 3.60 -10.77
CA ASP A 225 11.84 4.79 -11.59
C ASP A 225 11.33 5.96 -10.73
N LYS A 226 11.99 7.12 -10.83
CA LYS A 226 11.70 8.30 -9.99
C LYS A 226 10.37 8.98 -10.29
N GLN A 227 9.76 8.67 -11.43
CA GLN A 227 8.54 9.28 -11.90
C GLN A 227 7.37 8.33 -11.63
N ILE A 228 6.56 8.74 -10.65
CA ILE A 228 5.34 8.08 -10.15
C ILE A 228 5.63 6.93 -9.15
N ASP A 229 4.84 6.91 -8.08
CA ASP A 229 4.90 6.01 -6.90
C ASP A 229 6.17 6.03 -6.04
N LEU A 230 6.15 6.89 -5.00
CA LEU A 230 6.37 6.48 -3.58
C LEU A 230 6.26 7.61 -2.54
N VAL A 231 6.28 8.91 -2.90
CA VAL A 231 6.57 9.98 -1.92
C VAL A 231 5.46 11.03 -1.69
N THR A 232 4.57 11.32 -2.64
CA THR A 232 3.70 12.53 -2.56
C THR A 232 2.50 12.43 -1.59
N GLU A 233 2.12 11.24 -1.13
CA GLU A 233 0.94 11.06 -0.25
C GLU A 233 1.26 10.74 1.22
N LEU A 234 2.41 10.12 1.51
CA LEU A 234 2.78 9.73 2.88
C LEU A 234 3.06 10.92 3.83
N ALA A 235 3.08 12.14 3.30
CA ALA A 235 3.24 13.38 4.07
C ALA A 235 1.92 14.06 4.46
N LYS A 236 0.74 13.55 4.04
CA LYS A 236 -0.56 14.19 4.33
C LYS A 236 -1.32 13.62 5.52
N ASP A 237 -1.05 12.38 5.94
CA ASP A 237 -1.82 11.67 6.99
C ASP A 237 -1.09 11.49 8.32
N GLN A 238 -0.01 12.22 8.59
CA GLN A 238 0.59 12.29 9.92
C GLN A 238 0.15 13.55 10.66
N ILE A 239 -0.80 13.38 11.58
CA ILE A 239 -1.10 14.33 12.66
C ILE A 239 0.17 14.50 13.50
N PRO A 240 0.75 15.72 13.62
CA PRO A 240 1.91 15.94 14.47
C PRO A 240 1.48 16.53 15.82
N THR A 241 1.68 15.76 16.89
CA THR A 241 1.85 16.30 18.26
C THR A 241 3.31 16.11 18.69
N PRO A 242 3.84 16.98 19.57
CA PRO A 242 5.11 17.63 19.21
C PRO A 242 6.26 17.27 20.14
N GLU A 243 7.48 17.25 19.60
CA GLU A 243 8.63 17.69 20.39
C GLU A 243 9.76 18.29 19.54
N LYS A 244 10.49 19.21 20.18
CA LYS A 244 11.58 20.05 19.62
C LYS A 244 12.85 19.18 19.50
N THR A 245 13.90 19.44 18.73
CA THR A 245 14.50 20.65 18.11
C THR A 245 15.53 20.12 17.05
N THR A 246 16.09 20.81 16.03
CA THR A 246 16.20 22.23 15.63
C THR A 246 16.54 22.32 14.11
N LYS A 247 16.30 23.48 13.48
CA LYS A 247 16.83 23.98 12.18
C LYS A 247 16.28 23.32 10.88
N SER A 248 15.90 24.07 9.84
CA SER A 248 15.58 25.51 9.71
C SER A 248 14.99 25.81 8.32
N VAL A 249 13.68 26.07 8.20
CA VAL A 249 13.06 26.70 7.02
C VAL A 249 11.97 27.68 7.50
N LYS A 250 11.81 28.81 6.81
CA LYS A 250 11.03 29.99 7.24
C LYS A 250 9.54 29.67 7.45
N LEU A 251 8.99 30.02 8.62
CA LEU A 251 7.54 30.01 8.83
C LEU A 251 6.87 31.15 8.05
N SER A 252 5.76 30.84 7.39
CA SER A 252 4.78 31.84 6.96
C SER A 252 4.09 32.45 8.19
N PRO A 253 3.90 33.78 8.29
CA PRO A 253 3.26 34.42 9.46
C PRO A 253 1.87 33.85 9.80
N ASP A 254 1.13 33.40 8.79
CA ASP A 254 -0.29 33.04 8.90
C ASP A 254 -0.58 31.63 9.43
N HIS A 255 0.45 30.79 9.61
CA HIS A 255 0.26 29.37 9.97
C HIS A 255 -0.49 29.18 11.31
N HIS A 256 -0.30 30.10 12.27
CA HIS A 256 -0.96 30.04 13.57
C HIS A 256 -2.47 30.28 13.48
N LEU A 257 -2.91 31.24 12.65
CA LEU A 257 -4.33 31.52 12.40
C LEU A 257 -5.03 30.34 11.74
N TYR A 258 -4.37 29.68 10.78
CA TYR A 258 -4.94 28.55 10.06
C TYR A 258 -5.09 27.30 10.95
N GLU A 259 -4.10 27.00 11.80
CA GLU A 259 -4.22 25.91 12.78
C GLU A 259 -5.31 26.21 13.82
N GLY A 260 -5.38 27.45 14.35
CA GLY A 260 -6.45 27.85 15.25
C GLY A 260 -7.84 27.69 14.62
N LEU A 261 -7.99 28.02 13.34
CA LEU A 261 -9.21 27.82 12.56
C LEU A 261 -9.59 26.34 12.45
N LYS A 262 -8.65 25.47 12.06
CA LYS A 262 -8.89 24.03 11.92
C LYS A 262 -9.35 23.40 13.23
N ILE A 263 -8.69 23.76 14.34
CA ILE A 263 -9.07 23.26 15.67
C ILE A 263 -10.47 23.74 16.04
N THR A 264 -10.81 25.01 15.76
CA THR A 264 -12.15 25.56 16.00
C THR A 264 -13.24 24.80 15.23
N LEU A 265 -13.03 24.53 13.94
CA LEU A 265 -14.00 23.76 13.14
C LEU A 265 -14.09 22.29 13.60
N HIS A 266 -12.96 21.66 13.95
CA HIS A 266 -12.95 20.28 14.47
C HIS A 266 -13.69 20.14 15.81
N ASP A 267 -13.47 21.07 16.73
CA ASP A 267 -14.15 21.07 18.04
C ASP A 267 -15.64 21.42 17.91
N ALA A 268 -16.06 22.15 16.87
CA ALA A 268 -17.46 22.34 16.53
C ALA A 268 -18.10 21.06 15.95
N LEU A 269 -17.41 20.39 15.02
CA LEU A 269 -17.85 19.12 14.42
C LEU A 269 -17.94 17.97 15.45
N THR A 270 -17.10 18.00 16.48
CA THR A 270 -17.12 17.06 17.61
C THR A 270 -17.98 17.54 18.80
N ALA A 271 -18.78 18.59 18.59
CA ALA A 271 -19.72 19.17 19.57
C ALA A 271 -19.10 19.63 20.91
N LYS A 272 -17.78 19.87 20.97
CA LYS A 272 -17.09 20.44 22.13
C LYS A 272 -17.31 21.94 22.27
N ILE A 273 -17.54 22.64 21.15
CA ILE A 273 -17.94 24.05 21.12
C ILE A 273 -19.17 24.22 20.22
N GLN A 274 -19.92 25.30 20.42
CA GLN A 274 -20.97 25.73 19.49
C GLN A 274 -20.52 27.01 18.77
N LEU A 275 -20.59 26.97 17.44
CA LEU A 275 -20.39 28.12 16.56
C LEU A 275 -21.74 28.69 16.15
N THR A 276 -21.84 30.01 15.99
CA THR A 276 -22.98 30.61 15.30
C THR A 276 -22.97 30.22 13.81
N SER A 277 -24.12 30.31 13.14
CA SER A 277 -24.24 30.04 11.71
C SER A 277 -23.31 30.93 10.85
N PHE A 278 -23.07 32.16 11.29
CA PHE A 278 -22.09 33.06 10.68
C PHE A 278 -20.66 32.57 10.88
N GLU A 279 -20.25 32.23 12.12
CA GLU A 279 -18.89 31.78 12.42
C GLU A 279 -18.54 30.46 11.71
N ALA A 280 -19.46 29.48 11.72
CA ALA A 280 -19.26 28.20 11.04
C ALA A 280 -19.06 28.40 9.52
N LYS A 281 -19.90 29.21 8.88
CA LYS A 281 -19.78 29.51 7.45
C LYS A 281 -18.50 30.29 7.14
N PHE A 282 -18.21 31.34 7.92
CA PHE A 282 -17.03 32.17 7.73
C PHE A 282 -15.74 31.36 7.85
N LEU A 283 -15.59 30.55 8.92
CA LEU A 283 -14.40 29.73 9.10
C LEU A 283 -14.27 28.66 8.00
N SER A 284 -15.37 28.04 7.56
CA SER A 284 -15.34 27.06 6.45
C SER A 284 -14.89 27.72 5.13
N ASP A 285 -15.43 28.90 4.79
CA ASP A 285 -15.03 29.68 3.61
C ASP A 285 -13.55 30.10 3.69
N MET A 286 -13.05 30.44 4.88
CA MET A 286 -11.63 30.79 5.09
C MET A 286 -10.73 29.55 4.98
N GLN A 287 -11.17 28.38 5.49
CA GLN A 287 -10.44 27.11 5.37
C GLN A 287 -10.26 26.74 3.90
N SER A 288 -11.36 26.62 3.16
CA SER A 288 -11.35 26.17 1.76
C SER A 288 -10.46 27.06 0.88
N LYS A 289 -10.42 28.36 1.15
CA LYS A 289 -9.55 29.29 0.42
C LYS A 289 -8.09 29.24 0.87
N TYR A 290 -7.78 28.95 2.13
CA TYR A 290 -6.39 28.71 2.55
C TYR A 290 -5.88 27.40 1.96
N ASP A 291 -6.68 26.33 1.97
CA ASP A 291 -6.33 25.02 1.42
C ASP A 291 -5.97 25.09 -0.07
N LEU A 292 -6.60 26.00 -0.82
CA LEU A 292 -6.31 26.27 -2.24
C LEU A 292 -5.10 27.18 -2.47
N ASN A 293 -4.86 28.18 -1.60
CA ASN A 293 -3.85 29.24 -1.84
C ASN A 293 -2.59 29.15 -0.95
N GLY A 294 -2.55 28.24 0.02
CA GLY A 294 -1.42 28.02 0.93
C GLY A 294 -1.07 29.18 1.88
N SER A 295 -1.88 30.26 1.93
CA SER A 295 -1.65 31.44 2.76
C SER A 295 -2.94 32.26 2.95
N PHE A 296 -2.93 33.22 3.89
CA PHE A 296 -3.99 34.22 4.08
C PHE A 296 -3.66 35.59 3.44
N SER A 297 -2.72 35.63 2.49
CA SER A 297 -2.30 36.85 1.79
C SER A 297 -3.43 37.58 1.04
N TRP A 298 -4.54 36.88 0.76
CA TRP A 298 -5.76 37.38 0.12
C TRP A 298 -6.81 37.92 1.11
N LEU A 299 -6.62 37.82 2.43
CA LEU A 299 -7.56 38.38 3.41
C LEU A 299 -7.52 39.90 3.39
N THR A 300 -8.69 40.52 3.31
CA THR A 300 -8.82 41.94 3.68
C THR A 300 -8.54 42.12 5.17
N GLN A 301 -8.03 43.29 5.58
CA GLN A 301 -7.75 43.57 6.99
C GLN A 301 -8.98 43.37 7.90
N LYS A 302 -10.18 43.68 7.39
CA LYS A 302 -11.45 43.42 8.09
C LYS A 302 -11.69 41.92 8.32
N GLN A 303 -11.45 41.08 7.30
CA GLN A 303 -11.59 39.63 7.42
C GLN A 303 -10.54 39.02 8.35
N ARG A 304 -9.28 39.48 8.32
CA ARG A 304 -8.25 39.03 9.28
C ARG A 304 -8.65 39.36 10.72
N ILE A 305 -9.10 40.59 11.00
CA ILE A 305 -9.59 40.97 12.34
C ILE A 305 -10.83 40.15 12.75
N THR A 306 -11.74 39.83 11.82
CA THR A 306 -12.87 38.94 12.11
C THR A 306 -12.41 37.52 12.44
N LEU A 307 -11.45 36.98 11.69
CA LEU A 307 -10.87 35.66 11.96
C LEU A 307 -10.22 35.64 13.35
N GLU A 308 -9.30 36.57 13.63
CA GLU A 308 -8.62 36.69 14.92
C GLU A 308 -9.60 36.76 16.10
N LYS A 309 -10.66 37.59 16.00
CA LYS A 309 -11.68 37.69 17.04
C LYS A 309 -12.44 36.39 17.28
N ILE A 310 -12.75 35.62 16.23
CA ILE A 310 -13.42 34.32 16.36
C ILE A 310 -12.45 33.31 17.01
N LEU A 311 -11.17 33.29 16.62
CA LEU A 311 -10.18 32.38 17.20
C LEU A 311 -9.89 32.68 18.68
N ALA A 312 -9.78 33.96 19.05
CA ALA A 312 -9.60 34.40 20.43
C ALA A 312 -10.82 34.02 21.31
N LYS A 313 -12.05 34.16 20.79
CA LYS A 313 -13.29 33.76 21.49
C LYS A 313 -13.29 32.28 21.91
N TYR A 314 -12.61 31.41 21.14
CA TYR A 314 -12.48 29.98 21.43
C TYR A 314 -11.08 29.57 21.90
N GLY A 315 -10.24 30.52 22.35
CA GLY A 315 -8.94 30.27 22.98
C GLY A 315 -7.89 29.65 22.07
N ARG A 316 -7.82 30.06 20.79
CA ARG A 316 -6.91 29.47 19.78
C ARG A 316 -5.73 30.35 19.37
N ILE A 317 -5.73 31.61 19.80
CA ILE A 317 -4.62 32.59 19.67
C ILE A 317 -4.54 33.44 20.94
#